data_AF-A0A959NXV4-F1
#
_entry.id   AF-A0A959NXV4-F1
#
_cell.length_a   1.000
_cell.length_b   1.000
_cell.length_c   1.000
_cell.angle_alpha   90.00
_cell.angle_beta   90.00
_cell.angle_gamma   90.00
#
_symmetry.space_group_name_H-M   'P 1'
#
loop_
_entity.id
_entity.type
_entity.pdbx_description
1 polymer ?
#
loop_
_entity_poly.entity_id
_entity_poly.type
_entity_poly.pdbx_seq_one_letter_code
_entity_poly.pdbx_strand_id
1 'polypeptide(L)'
;MANKYVNFISDKHLLTCVENLHKSYLKAKNNISKKSFYTNKVDTIKLTFDAKFNSINEDDLIQSEILRQIDKSKNNSIGTFHEQILGGIKGFEVGNLSGFDIKASDDTLFAIFGYKDLSKNISDSVFEKLANTARVFLKSKFYYVLLDDYSDMNEKWIIGHEEYTVSQKRVIKISIKQFYATLTSQENAFQNLSDILPKVIEEFFQWTDKKLI
;
A
#
# COMPACT_ATOMS: atom_id res chain seq x y z
N MET A 1 5.05 -25.16 -16.69
CA MET A 1 6.04 -24.23 -17.26
C MET A 1 6.49 -23.30 -16.15
N ALA A 2 7.77 -22.94 -16.09
CA ALA A 2 8.24 -21.91 -15.17
C ALA A 2 7.65 -20.56 -15.58
N ASN A 3 7.27 -19.73 -14.61
CA ASN A 3 6.84 -18.35 -14.87
C ASN A 3 8.00 -17.55 -15.45
N LYS A 4 7.70 -16.64 -16.37
CA LYS A 4 8.66 -15.78 -17.06
C LYS A 4 9.21 -14.66 -16.16
N TYR A 5 8.38 -14.11 -15.26
CA TYR A 5 8.76 -12.91 -14.50
C TYR A 5 9.19 -13.22 -13.07
N VAL A 6 8.30 -13.78 -12.26
CA VAL A 6 8.56 -14.19 -10.86
C VAL A 6 7.95 -15.55 -10.61
N ASN A 7 8.56 -16.35 -9.73
CA ASN A 7 8.16 -17.73 -9.49
C ASN A 7 7.02 -17.90 -8.46
N PHE A 8 6.60 -16.84 -7.77
CA PHE A 8 5.61 -16.89 -6.68
C PHE A 8 4.18 -16.48 -7.09
N ILE A 9 4.00 -15.87 -8.26
CA ILE A 9 2.69 -15.61 -8.89
C ILE A 9 2.77 -15.89 -10.40
N SER A 10 1.62 -16.14 -11.03
CA SER A 10 1.58 -16.38 -12.48
C SER A 10 1.85 -15.09 -13.29
N ASP A 11 2.43 -15.24 -14.47
CA ASP A 11 2.70 -14.12 -15.38
C ASP A 11 1.42 -13.34 -15.75
N LYS A 12 0.33 -14.07 -16.00
CA LYS A 12 -0.98 -13.47 -16.28
C LYS A 12 -1.47 -12.60 -15.12
N HIS A 13 -1.31 -13.08 -13.89
CA HIS A 13 -1.72 -12.34 -12.70
C HIS A 13 -0.89 -11.06 -12.51
N LEU A 14 0.43 -11.14 -12.68
CA LEU A 14 1.31 -9.98 -12.61
C LEU A 14 0.93 -8.91 -13.64
N LEU A 15 0.69 -9.30 -14.89
CA LEU A 15 0.24 -8.38 -15.94
C LEU A 15 -1.12 -7.73 -15.61
N THR A 16 -2.07 -8.50 -15.05
CA THR A 16 -3.35 -7.95 -14.58
C THR A 16 -3.16 -6.93 -13.44
N CYS A 17 -2.24 -7.18 -12.51
CA CYS A 17 -1.91 -6.22 -11.44
C CYS A 17 -1.37 -4.90 -12.01
N VAL A 18 -0.46 -4.98 -13.00
CA VAL A 18 0.08 -3.80 -13.69
C VAL A 18 -1.00 -3.06 -14.47
N GLU A 19 -1.88 -3.78 -15.17
CA GLU A 19 -3.01 -3.18 -15.89
C GLU A 19 -3.95 -2.42 -14.93
N ASN A 20 -4.28 -3.02 -13.79
CA ASN A 20 -5.11 -2.40 -12.77
C ASN A 20 -4.46 -1.13 -12.21
N LEU A 21 -3.16 -1.18 -11.89
CA LEU A 21 -2.40 -0.04 -11.41
C LEU A 21 -2.39 1.10 -12.45
N HIS A 22 -2.13 0.78 -13.72
CA HIS A 22 -2.14 1.76 -14.81
C HIS A 22 -3.51 2.44 -14.95
N LYS A 23 -4.61 1.67 -14.90
CA LYS A 23 -5.98 2.23 -14.91
C LYS A 23 -6.23 3.17 -13.73
N SER A 24 -5.76 2.82 -12.54
CA SER A 24 -5.88 3.68 -11.35
C SER A 24 -5.10 4.99 -11.50
N TYR A 25 -3.92 4.95 -12.11
CA TYR A 25 -3.12 6.14 -12.41
C TYR A 25 -3.82 7.07 -13.41
N LEU A 26 -4.42 6.52 -14.47
CA LEU A 26 -5.21 7.29 -15.43
C LEU A 26 -6.43 7.94 -14.77
N LYS A 27 -7.15 7.20 -13.93
CA LYS A 27 -8.30 7.74 -13.16
C LYS A 27 -7.89 8.86 -12.22
N ALA A 28 -6.78 8.70 -11.49
CA ALA A 28 -6.26 9.72 -10.59
C ALA A 28 -5.92 11.02 -11.33
N LYS A 29 -5.37 10.92 -12.55
CA LYS A 29 -5.08 12.07 -13.42
C LYS A 29 -6.36 12.74 -13.95
N ASN A 30 -7.36 11.96 -14.35
CA ASN A 30 -8.58 12.47 -14.98
C ASN A 30 -9.59 13.08 -14.01
N ASN A 31 -9.56 12.71 -12.73
CA ASN A 31 -10.53 13.17 -11.72
C ASN A 31 -10.33 14.61 -11.23
N ILE A 32 -9.33 15.34 -11.75
CA ILE A 32 -9.03 16.70 -11.27
C ILE A 32 -9.20 17.72 -12.37
N SER A 33 -10.34 18.41 -12.33
CA SER A 33 -10.53 19.68 -13.00
C SER A 33 -10.47 20.79 -11.94
N LYS A 34 -10.03 22.01 -12.29
CA LYS A 34 -10.13 23.17 -11.38
C LYS A 34 -11.55 23.28 -10.77
N LYS A 35 -12.58 22.92 -11.54
CA LYS A 35 -14.00 22.96 -11.14
C LYS A 35 -14.38 21.93 -10.05
N SER A 36 -13.80 20.71 -10.06
CA SER A 36 -14.03 19.71 -9.00
C SER A 36 -13.25 20.02 -7.71
N PHE A 37 -12.20 20.85 -7.81
CA PHE A 37 -11.38 21.26 -6.68
C PHE A 37 -12.08 22.33 -5.80
N TYR A 38 -12.64 23.38 -6.40
CA TYR A 38 -13.38 24.42 -5.68
C TYR A 38 -14.67 23.95 -5.01
N THR A 39 -15.23 22.81 -5.44
CA THR A 39 -16.59 22.46 -5.06
C THR A 39 -16.73 21.88 -3.66
N ASN A 40 -15.68 21.33 -3.02
CA ASN A 40 -15.83 20.70 -1.69
C ASN A 40 -14.55 20.42 -0.87
N LYS A 41 -13.34 20.82 -1.29
CA LYS A 41 -12.09 20.30 -0.66
C LYS A 41 -11.02 21.34 -0.31
N VAL A 42 -11.29 22.63 -0.46
CA VAL A 42 -10.31 23.69 -0.18
C VAL A 42 -10.74 24.47 1.05
N ASP A 43 -9.90 24.47 2.07
CA ASP A 43 -10.01 25.39 3.19
C ASP A 43 -9.55 26.78 2.73
N THR A 44 -10.52 27.66 2.50
CA THR A 44 -10.28 29.03 2.02
C THR A 44 -9.57 29.89 3.06
N ILE A 45 -9.72 29.59 4.35
CA ILE A 45 -9.03 30.29 5.44
C ILE A 45 -7.54 29.95 5.38
N LYS A 46 -7.21 28.66 5.33
CA LYS A 46 -5.82 28.20 5.17
C LYS A 46 -5.19 28.77 3.91
N LEU A 47 -5.90 28.70 2.78
CA LEU A 47 -5.41 29.22 1.50
C LEU A 47 -5.10 30.72 1.56
N THR A 48 -5.95 31.51 2.21
CA THR A 48 -5.72 32.95 2.42
C THR A 48 -4.43 33.19 3.22
N PHE A 49 -4.26 32.49 4.34
CA PHE A 49 -3.06 32.63 5.17
C PHE A 49 -1.81 32.16 4.43
N ASP A 50 -1.85 31.01 3.77
CA ASP A 50 -0.72 30.47 3.01
C ASP A 50 -0.29 31.42 1.89
N ALA A 51 -1.24 31.98 1.15
CA ALA A 51 -0.96 32.93 0.07
C ALA A 51 -0.34 34.22 0.61
N LYS A 52 -0.94 34.81 1.65
CA LYS A 52 -0.50 36.11 2.18
C LYS A 52 0.79 36.01 2.99
N PHE A 53 0.97 34.99 3.82
CA PHE A 53 2.17 34.85 4.66
C PHE A 53 3.38 34.39 3.85
N ASN A 54 3.19 33.57 2.81
CA ASN A 54 4.29 33.07 1.99
C ASN A 54 4.49 33.86 0.69
N SER A 55 3.67 34.89 0.41
CA SER A 55 3.69 35.66 -0.84
C SER A 55 3.57 34.79 -2.11
N ILE A 56 2.75 33.73 -2.04
CA ILE A 56 2.49 32.79 -3.14
C ILE A 56 1.14 33.11 -3.77
N ASN A 57 1.03 32.99 -5.09
CA ASN A 57 -0.25 33.12 -5.79
C ASN A 57 -1.19 31.96 -5.39
N GLU A 58 -2.45 32.29 -5.13
CA GLU A 58 -3.51 31.33 -4.82
C GLU A 58 -3.64 30.24 -5.90
N ASP A 59 -3.52 30.59 -7.19
CA ASP A 59 -3.58 29.61 -8.29
C ASP A 59 -2.46 28.55 -8.17
N ASP A 60 -1.26 28.96 -7.75
CA ASP A 60 -0.10 28.05 -7.59
C ASP A 60 -0.29 27.14 -6.37
N LEU A 61 -0.81 27.66 -5.26
CA LEU A 61 -1.17 26.86 -4.09
C LEU A 61 -2.23 25.81 -4.42
N ILE A 62 -3.22 26.19 -5.23
CA ILE A 62 -4.26 25.29 -5.72
C ILE A 62 -3.65 24.19 -6.59
N GLN A 63 -2.76 24.52 -7.53
CA GLN A 63 -2.09 23.51 -8.35
C GLN A 63 -1.25 22.56 -7.50
N SER A 64 -0.50 23.08 -6.52
CA SER A 64 0.30 22.27 -5.61
C SER A 64 -0.55 21.29 -4.80
N GLU A 65 -1.67 21.76 -4.24
CA GLU A 65 -2.59 20.91 -3.47
C GLU A 65 -3.29 19.88 -4.36
N ILE A 66 -3.63 20.23 -5.60
CA ILE A 66 -4.10 19.26 -6.62
C ILE A 66 -3.07 18.15 -6.83
N LEU A 67 -1.81 18.50 -7.08
CA LEU A 67 -0.75 17.52 -7.33
C LEU A 67 -0.53 16.63 -6.12
N ARG A 68 -0.56 17.19 -4.90
CA ARG A 68 -0.49 16.44 -3.64
C ARG A 68 -1.62 15.44 -3.50
N GLN A 69 -2.85 15.79 -3.90
CA GLN A 69 -3.99 14.87 -3.88
C GLN A 69 -3.85 13.75 -4.92
N ILE A 70 -3.33 14.05 -6.12
CA ILE A 70 -2.99 13.02 -7.12
C ILE A 70 -1.98 12.04 -6.54
N ASP A 71 -0.92 12.57 -5.93
CA ASP A 71 0.16 11.76 -5.36
C ASP A 71 -0.37 10.84 -4.26
N LYS A 72 -1.20 11.36 -3.34
CA LYS A 72 -1.88 10.55 -2.33
C LYS A 72 -2.72 9.42 -2.95
N SER A 73 -3.45 9.71 -4.04
CA SER A 73 -4.26 8.70 -4.74
C SER A 73 -3.38 7.62 -5.40
N LYS A 74 -2.23 8.02 -5.97
CA LYS A 74 -1.25 7.08 -6.54
C LYS A 74 -0.65 6.19 -5.45
N ASN A 75 -0.25 6.74 -4.31
CA ASN A 75 0.31 5.97 -3.19
C ASN A 75 -0.70 4.94 -2.66
N ASN A 76 -1.98 5.30 -2.55
CA ASN A 76 -3.04 4.34 -2.23
C ASN A 76 -3.15 3.22 -3.28
N SER A 77 -3.05 3.58 -4.57
CA SER A 77 -3.09 2.60 -5.67
C SER A 77 -1.90 1.65 -5.65
N ILE A 78 -0.73 2.11 -5.20
CA ILE A 78 0.47 1.27 -4.99
C ILE A 78 0.26 0.29 -3.82
N GLY A 79 -0.37 0.73 -2.73
CA GLY A 79 -0.79 -0.19 -1.65
C GLY A 79 -1.68 -1.33 -2.18
N THR A 80 -2.72 -0.98 -2.94
CA THR A 80 -3.59 -1.97 -3.60
C THR A 80 -2.83 -2.85 -4.61
N PHE A 81 -1.81 -2.33 -5.28
CA PHE A 81 -0.96 -3.15 -6.14
C PHE A 81 -0.23 -4.23 -5.33
N HIS A 82 0.36 -3.89 -4.18
CA HIS A 82 0.98 -4.88 -3.30
C HIS A 82 -0.03 -5.91 -2.78
N GLU A 83 -1.25 -5.49 -2.43
CA GLU A 83 -2.33 -6.41 -2.04
C GLU A 83 -2.63 -7.41 -3.16
N GLN A 84 -2.79 -6.93 -4.40
CA GLN A 84 -3.08 -7.79 -5.54
C GLN A 84 -1.95 -8.78 -5.81
N ILE A 85 -0.69 -8.34 -5.72
CA ILE A 85 0.48 -9.21 -5.91
C ILE A 85 0.53 -10.30 -4.84
N LEU A 86 0.46 -9.91 -3.57
CA LEU A 86 0.60 -10.82 -2.43
C LEU A 86 -0.60 -11.77 -2.33
N GLY A 87 -1.80 -11.29 -2.62
CA GLY A 87 -3.01 -12.11 -2.71
C GLY A 87 -3.06 -13.03 -3.94
N GLY A 88 -2.11 -12.91 -4.88
CA GLY A 88 -1.92 -13.87 -5.98
C GLY A 88 -1.03 -15.05 -5.61
N ILE A 89 -0.36 -15.00 -4.45
CA ILE A 89 0.51 -16.08 -3.98
C ILE A 89 -0.38 -17.22 -3.48
N LYS A 90 -0.04 -18.46 -3.86
CA LYS A 90 -0.79 -19.65 -3.45
C LYS A 90 -0.90 -19.72 -1.92
N GLY A 91 -2.12 -19.81 -1.41
CA GLY A 91 -2.41 -19.88 0.03
C GLY A 91 -2.65 -18.52 0.69
N PHE A 92 -2.62 -17.43 -0.07
CA PHE A 92 -2.95 -16.08 0.38
C PHE A 92 -4.05 -15.47 -0.47
N GLU A 93 -4.75 -14.51 0.10
CA GLU A 93 -5.84 -13.78 -0.55
C GLU A 93 -5.90 -12.35 -0.05
N VAL A 94 -6.44 -11.46 -0.89
CA VAL A 94 -6.80 -10.10 -0.49
C VAL A 94 -7.93 -10.18 0.52
N GLY A 95 -7.84 -9.44 1.64
CA GLY A 95 -8.80 -9.48 2.74
C GLY A 95 -10.12 -8.75 2.45
N ASN A 96 -10.77 -9.11 1.35
CA ASN A 96 -12.07 -8.57 0.95
C ASN A 96 -13.08 -8.76 2.09
N LEU A 97 -13.62 -7.64 2.60
CA LEU A 97 -14.62 -7.58 3.68
C LEU A 97 -14.14 -8.07 5.07
N SER A 98 -12.88 -8.50 5.22
CA SER A 98 -12.33 -8.93 6.52
C SER A 98 -11.75 -7.79 7.34
N GLY A 99 -11.60 -6.60 6.73
CA GLY A 99 -10.89 -5.48 7.32
C GLY A 99 -9.36 -5.69 7.39
N PHE A 100 -8.82 -6.62 6.61
CA PHE A 100 -7.38 -6.84 6.47
C PHE A 100 -7.02 -6.65 5.00
N ASP A 101 -5.76 -6.31 4.72
CA ASP A 101 -5.30 -6.11 3.35
C ASP A 101 -4.89 -7.46 2.75
N ILE A 102 -4.21 -8.30 3.55
CA ILE A 102 -3.84 -9.68 3.18
C ILE A 102 -4.19 -10.65 4.31
N LYS A 103 -4.64 -11.86 3.95
CA LYS A 103 -4.71 -12.99 4.87
C LYS A 103 -4.29 -14.31 4.22
N ALA A 104 -3.86 -15.26 5.04
CA ALA A 104 -3.69 -16.65 4.60
C ALA A 104 -5.06 -17.34 4.48
N SER A 105 -5.22 -18.21 3.49
CA SER A 105 -6.48 -18.95 3.26
C SER A 105 -6.83 -19.91 4.40
N ASP A 106 -5.86 -20.31 5.22
CA ASP A 106 -6.03 -21.13 6.42
C ASP A 106 -6.10 -20.31 7.72
N ASP A 107 -6.26 -18.98 7.58
CA ASP A 107 -6.30 -18.01 8.66
C ASP A 107 -5.06 -18.01 9.58
N THR A 108 -3.91 -18.54 9.16
CA THR A 108 -2.67 -18.52 9.95
C THR A 108 -1.97 -17.15 9.95
N LEU A 109 -2.38 -16.23 9.08
CA LEU A 109 -1.78 -14.91 8.92
C LEU A 109 -2.82 -13.86 8.57
N PHE A 110 -2.72 -12.69 9.19
CA PHE A 110 -3.47 -11.49 8.83
C PHE A 110 -2.54 -10.28 8.78
N ALA A 111 -2.71 -9.40 7.81
CA ALA A 111 -1.88 -8.21 7.65
C ALA A 111 -2.69 -6.96 7.33
N ILE A 112 -2.22 -5.83 7.87
CA ILE A 112 -2.66 -4.48 7.52
C ILE A 112 -1.44 -3.71 7.00
N PHE A 113 -1.62 -2.98 5.92
CA PHE A 113 -0.59 -2.17 5.29
C PHE A 113 -0.67 -0.74 5.80
N GLY A 114 0.48 -0.09 5.86
CA GLY A 114 0.56 1.32 6.17
C GLY A 114 1.96 1.87 6.02
N TYR A 115 2.18 2.99 6.67
CA TYR A 115 3.40 3.79 6.56
C TYR A 115 4.02 4.00 7.94
N LYS A 116 5.30 4.35 7.99
CA LYS A 116 6.03 4.52 9.24
C LYS A 116 5.44 5.67 10.08
N ASP A 117 5.14 6.77 9.43
CA ASP A 117 4.70 8.02 10.04
C ASP A 117 3.17 8.07 10.15
N LEU A 118 2.64 7.35 11.14
CA LEU A 118 1.24 7.48 11.54
C LEU A 118 1.11 8.37 12.76
N SER A 119 0.01 9.13 12.81
CA SER A 119 -0.39 9.75 14.08
C SER A 119 -0.65 8.67 15.12
N LYS A 120 -0.35 8.96 16.38
CA LYS A 120 -0.40 7.97 17.45
C LYS A 120 -1.78 7.30 17.56
N ASN A 121 -2.86 8.07 17.48
CA ASN A 121 -4.22 7.53 17.56
C ASN A 121 -4.52 6.50 16.46
N ILE A 122 -3.99 6.71 15.24
CA ILE A 122 -4.17 5.76 14.14
C ILE A 122 -3.32 4.51 14.38
N SER A 123 -2.05 4.69 14.76
CA SER A 123 -1.14 3.59 15.10
C SER A 123 -1.73 2.70 16.21
N ASP A 124 -2.19 3.30 17.30
CA ASP A 124 -2.78 2.60 18.44
C ASP A 124 -4.05 1.84 18.03
N SER A 125 -4.94 2.46 17.22
CA SER A 125 -6.15 1.80 16.73
C SER A 125 -5.86 0.58 15.83
N VAL A 126 -4.86 0.68 14.95
CA VAL A 126 -4.43 -0.44 14.09
C VAL A 126 -3.85 -1.57 14.96
N PHE A 127 -3.01 -1.22 15.93
CA PHE A 127 -2.44 -2.20 16.87
C PHE A 127 -3.53 -2.90 17.68
N GLU A 128 -4.49 -2.16 18.25
CA GLU A 128 -5.61 -2.70 19.02
C GLU A 128 -6.45 -3.66 18.19
N LYS A 129 -6.73 -3.31 16.93
CA LYS A 129 -7.43 -4.20 15.99
C LYS A 129 -6.69 -5.53 15.84
N LEU A 130 -5.39 -5.50 15.52
CA LEU A 130 -4.58 -6.72 15.37
C LEU A 130 -4.52 -7.52 16.68
N ALA A 131 -4.31 -6.85 17.81
CA ALA A 131 -4.23 -7.48 19.13
C ALA A 131 -5.56 -8.11 19.56
N ASN A 132 -6.69 -7.47 19.25
CA ASN A 132 -8.02 -8.01 19.50
C ASN A 132 -8.31 -9.22 18.64
N THR A 133 -8.00 -9.17 17.34
CA THR A 133 -8.16 -10.32 16.44
C THR A 133 -7.28 -11.49 16.85
N ALA A 134 -6.08 -11.23 17.38
CA ALA A 134 -5.22 -12.28 17.93
C ALA A 134 -5.87 -13.06 19.08
N ARG A 135 -6.78 -12.46 19.85
CA ARG A 135 -7.51 -13.20 20.90
C ARG A 135 -8.50 -14.21 20.33
N VAL A 136 -8.97 -14.01 19.11
CA VAL A 136 -9.90 -14.92 18.41
C VAL A 136 -9.12 -16.02 17.69
N PHE A 137 -8.14 -15.65 16.87
CA PHE A 137 -7.36 -16.61 16.09
C PHE A 137 -6.06 -16.95 16.81
N LEU A 138 -6.10 -17.96 17.67
CA LEU A 138 -5.03 -18.27 18.64
C LEU A 138 -3.71 -18.73 18.01
N LYS A 139 -3.73 -19.23 16.78
CA LYS A 139 -2.56 -19.77 16.07
C LYS A 139 -1.97 -18.79 15.04
N SER A 140 -2.61 -17.64 14.83
CA SER A 140 -2.28 -16.76 13.71
C SER A 140 -1.24 -15.71 14.07
N LYS A 141 -0.46 -15.29 13.07
CA LYS A 141 0.41 -14.11 13.17
C LYS A 141 -0.27 -12.89 12.55
N PHE A 142 0.01 -11.73 13.12
CA PHE A 142 -0.61 -10.47 12.74
C PHE A 142 0.48 -9.48 12.38
N TYR A 143 0.34 -8.84 11.23
CA TYR A 143 1.39 -7.98 10.70
C TYR A 143 0.86 -6.57 10.44
N TYR A 144 1.63 -5.58 10.89
CA TYR A 144 1.58 -4.24 10.35
C TYR A 144 2.76 -4.08 9.40
N VAL A 145 2.44 -4.01 8.10
CA VAL A 145 3.43 -3.99 7.02
C VAL A 145 3.69 -2.55 6.61
N LEU A 146 4.93 -2.11 6.73
CA LEU A 146 5.37 -0.79 6.29
C LEU A 146 5.71 -0.81 4.80
N LEU A 147 4.93 -0.09 3.99
CA LEU A 147 5.13 0.03 2.54
C LEU A 147 6.31 0.94 2.18
N ASP A 148 6.73 1.80 3.11
CA ASP A 148 7.82 2.78 2.99
C ASP A 148 9.10 2.37 3.71
N ASP A 149 9.14 1.16 4.29
CA ASP A 149 10.33 0.61 4.94
C ASP A 149 10.89 -0.56 4.12
N TYR A 150 12.14 -0.41 3.69
CA TYR A 150 12.88 -1.39 2.88
C TYR A 150 14.05 -2.04 3.65
N SER A 151 14.13 -1.81 4.96
CA SER A 151 15.12 -2.44 5.84
C SER A 151 14.77 -3.92 6.11
N ASP A 152 15.56 -4.58 6.94
CA ASP A 152 15.29 -5.94 7.41
C ASP A 152 14.43 -5.98 8.69
N MET A 153 13.62 -4.95 8.92
CA MET A 153 12.73 -4.87 10.09
C MET A 153 11.70 -6.01 10.11
N ASN A 154 11.70 -6.77 11.20
CA ASN A 154 10.73 -7.80 11.52
C ASN A 154 10.70 -8.00 13.05
N GLU A 155 9.92 -7.18 13.73
CA GLU A 155 9.97 -7.08 15.19
C GLU A 155 8.58 -7.08 15.82
N LYS A 156 8.50 -7.49 17.08
CA LYS A 156 7.24 -7.40 17.84
C LYS A 156 6.82 -5.92 17.90
N TRP A 157 5.58 -5.64 17.51
CA TRP A 157 5.08 -4.27 17.58
C TRP A 157 4.81 -3.88 19.04
N ILE A 158 5.42 -2.78 19.47
CA ILE A 158 5.22 -2.16 20.78
C ILE A 158 4.64 -0.77 20.55
N ILE A 159 3.54 -0.47 21.24
CA ILE A 159 2.93 0.87 21.31
C ILE A 159 2.97 1.36 22.75
N GLY A 160 2.80 2.67 22.98
CA GLY A 160 2.77 3.23 24.34
C GLY A 160 3.36 4.63 24.42
N HIS A 161 3.69 5.03 25.65
CA HIS A 161 4.35 6.27 26.00
C HIS A 161 5.45 6.00 27.03
N GLU A 162 6.12 7.04 27.52
CA GLU A 162 7.22 6.91 28.50
C GLU A 162 6.81 6.13 29.76
N GLU A 163 5.56 6.28 30.22
CA GLU A 163 5.08 5.66 31.46
C GLU A 163 4.63 4.19 31.30
N TYR A 164 4.21 3.77 30.11
CA TYR A 164 3.79 2.40 29.87
C TYR A 164 3.90 1.99 28.40
N THR A 165 4.20 0.71 28.18
CA THR A 165 4.20 0.09 26.85
C THR A 165 3.26 -1.09 26.81
N VAL A 166 2.61 -1.27 25.66
CA VAL A 166 1.72 -2.39 25.37
C VAL A 166 2.28 -3.14 24.16
N SER A 167 2.28 -4.46 24.26
CA SER A 167 2.69 -5.33 23.15
C SER A 167 1.89 -6.62 23.15
N GLN A 168 1.82 -7.26 21.99
CA GLN A 168 1.20 -8.56 21.83
C GLN A 168 2.20 -9.47 21.07
N LYS A 169 2.48 -10.66 21.61
CA LYS A 169 3.54 -11.59 21.12
C LYS A 169 3.49 -11.92 19.62
N ARG A 170 2.30 -12.00 19.04
CA ARG A 170 1.95 -12.37 17.66
C ARG A 170 1.59 -11.17 16.78
N VAL A 171 1.67 -9.94 17.30
CA VAL A 171 1.52 -8.71 16.52
C VAL A 171 2.91 -8.17 16.21
N ILE A 172 3.23 -8.09 14.92
CA ILE A 172 4.58 -7.86 14.40
C ILE A 172 4.53 -6.65 13.47
N LYS A 173 5.51 -5.76 13.62
CA LYS A 173 5.79 -4.69 12.67
C LYS A 173 6.89 -5.16 11.72
N ILE A 174 6.64 -5.09 10.42
CA ILE A 174 7.50 -5.70 9.41
C ILE A 174 7.67 -4.78 8.20
N SER A 175 8.87 -4.76 7.61
CA SER A 175 9.14 -4.06 6.36
C SER A 175 8.48 -4.79 5.17
N ILE A 176 8.18 -4.08 4.08
CA ILE A 176 7.58 -4.72 2.90
C ILE A 176 8.50 -5.81 2.34
N LYS A 177 9.81 -5.56 2.32
CA LYS A 177 10.83 -6.54 1.88
C LYS A 177 10.74 -7.85 2.67
N GLN A 178 10.75 -7.75 4.00
CA GLN A 178 10.67 -8.92 4.88
C GLN A 178 9.30 -9.61 4.81
N PHE A 179 8.23 -8.85 4.56
CA PHE A 179 6.89 -9.44 4.39
C PHE A 179 6.79 -10.26 3.09
N TYR A 180 7.35 -9.78 1.98
CA TYR A 180 7.46 -10.56 0.74
C TYR A 180 8.27 -11.84 0.96
N ALA A 181 9.40 -11.77 1.67
CA ALA A 181 10.18 -12.95 2.01
C ALA A 181 9.37 -13.95 2.85
N THR A 182 8.60 -13.44 3.82
CA THR A 182 7.73 -14.25 4.69
C THR A 182 6.67 -15.02 3.88
N LEU A 183 5.98 -14.38 2.94
CA LEU A 183 4.89 -15.04 2.20
C LEU A 183 5.40 -15.98 1.10
N THR A 184 6.52 -15.63 0.48
CA THR A 184 7.08 -16.40 -0.66
C THR A 184 8.08 -17.47 -0.24
N SER A 185 8.56 -17.43 1.01
CA SER A 185 9.73 -18.19 1.48
C SER A 185 10.99 -17.93 0.66
N GLN A 186 11.15 -16.70 0.15
CA GLN A 186 12.28 -16.28 -0.69
C GLN A 186 12.80 -14.90 -0.28
N GLU A 187 14.03 -14.85 0.24
CA GLU A 187 14.67 -13.61 0.73
C GLU A 187 14.69 -12.48 -0.31
N ASN A 188 14.88 -12.82 -1.59
CA ASN A 188 15.00 -11.85 -2.68
C ASN A 188 13.68 -11.57 -3.41
N ALA A 189 12.51 -12.03 -2.91
CA ALA A 189 11.25 -11.91 -3.64
C ALA A 189 10.88 -10.46 -4.00
N PHE A 190 11.04 -9.53 -3.06
CA PHE A 190 10.78 -8.11 -3.31
C PHE A 190 11.73 -7.53 -4.37
N GLN A 191 13.04 -7.83 -4.26
CA GLN A 191 14.04 -7.36 -5.21
C GLN A 191 13.79 -7.90 -6.62
N ASN A 192 13.52 -9.21 -6.73
CA ASN A 192 13.20 -9.86 -8.00
C ASN A 192 11.97 -9.23 -8.67
N LEU A 193 10.96 -8.85 -7.89
CA LEU A 193 9.80 -8.12 -8.39
C LEU A 193 10.19 -6.72 -8.89
N SER A 194 10.91 -5.95 -8.07
CA SER A 194 11.35 -4.61 -8.45
C SER A 194 12.19 -4.60 -9.73
N ASP A 195 13.10 -5.56 -9.88
CA ASP A 195 14.00 -5.66 -11.04
C ASP A 195 13.25 -6.03 -12.33
N ILE A 196 12.20 -6.85 -12.24
CA ILE A 196 11.46 -7.30 -13.42
C ILE A 196 10.36 -6.32 -13.85
N LEU A 197 9.88 -5.46 -12.93
CA LEU A 197 8.78 -4.53 -13.19
C LEU A 197 8.96 -3.64 -14.45
N PRO A 198 10.13 -3.01 -14.70
CA PRO A 198 10.32 -2.21 -15.92
C PRO A 198 10.00 -3.01 -17.19
N LYS A 199 10.50 -4.24 -17.29
CA LYS A 199 10.26 -5.13 -18.42
C LYS A 199 8.79 -5.54 -18.54
N VAL A 200 8.15 -5.87 -17.42
CA VAL A 200 6.71 -6.22 -17.40
C VAL A 200 5.86 -5.06 -17.92
N ILE A 201 6.20 -3.84 -17.51
CA ILE A 201 5.49 -2.62 -17.93
C ILE A 201 5.70 -2.36 -19.43
N GLU A 202 6.92 -2.50 -19.95
CA GLU A 202 7.19 -2.38 -21.39
C GLU A 202 6.38 -3.41 -22.20
N GLU A 203 6.39 -4.67 -21.77
CA GLU A 203 5.63 -5.74 -22.45
C GLU A 203 4.11 -5.52 -22.36
N PHE A 204 3.62 -5.00 -21.23
CA PHE A 204 2.23 -4.58 -21.08
C PHE A 204 1.83 -3.53 -22.12
N PHE A 205 2.64 -2.47 -22.30
CA PHE A 205 2.35 -1.42 -23.28
C PHE A 205 2.40 -1.92 -24.72
N GLN A 206 3.40 -2.75 -25.06
CA GLN A 206 3.48 -3.37 -26.40
C GLN A 206 2.25 -4.22 -26.73
N TRP A 207 1.67 -4.89 -25.73
CA TRP A 207 0.46 -5.68 -25.93
C TRP A 207 -0.81 -4.82 -26.04
N THR A 208 -0.92 -3.75 -25.25
CA THR A 208 -2.06 -2.82 -25.37
C THR A 208 -2.07 -2.08 -26.70
N ASP A 209 -0.90 -1.67 -27.21
CA ASP A 209 -0.80 -0.98 -28.50
C ASP A 209 -1.20 -1.89 -29.66
N LYS A 210 -0.81 -3.17 -29.61
CA LYS A 210 -1.22 -4.19 -30.60
C LYS A 210 -2.71 -4.51 -30.59
N LYS A 211 -3.45 -4.17 -29.53
CA LYS A 211 -4.91 -4.32 -29.47
C LYS A 211 -5.68 -3.11 -29.98
N LEU A 212 -5.00 -1.97 -30.12
CA LEU A 212 -5.57 -0.71 -30.60
C LEU A 212 -5.38 -0.54 -32.12
N ILE A 213 -4.56 -1.39 -32.75
CA ILE A 213 -4.37 -1.55 -34.19
C ILE A 213 -5.24 -2.71 -34.67
#